data_AF-A0A3A0V6A3-F1
#
_entry.id   AF-A0A3A0V6A3-F1
#
_cell.length_a   1.000
_cell.length_b   1.000
_cell.length_c   1.000
_cell.angle_alpha   90.00
_cell.angle_beta   90.00
_cell.angle_gamma   90.00
#
_symmetry.space_group_name_H-M   'P 1'
#
loop_
_entity.id
_entity.type
_entity.pdbx_description
1 polymer ?
#
loop_
_entity_poly.entity_id
_entity_poly.type
_entity_poly.pdbx_seq_one_letter_code
_entity_poly.pdbx_strand_id
1 'polypeptide(L)'
;HANKIFKQTLMAGIIAAVALMFIYISLGYIGNHMAVSQEKIASLTANDQNIGTYLLTTMASVGFGTFGKYLLGIIVALACLTTACGLVVAVSEYFHRIFPRISYKIYVIIFTLISFILANQGLNSVITMSVPVLSIVYPIAITSVLLILLARFVPTKPIAQQIPVAIVSIVSIL
;
A
#
# COMPACT_ATOMS: atom_id res chain seq x y z
N HIS A 1 31.59 -0.12 -1.29
CA HIS A 1 30.37 -0.86 -0.85
C HIS A 1 29.08 -0.03 -1.00
N ALA A 2 29.00 1.20 -0.48
CA ALA A 2 27.78 2.03 -0.56
C ALA A 2 27.23 2.24 -1.99
N ASN A 3 28.08 2.54 -2.98
CA ASN A 3 27.64 2.73 -4.37
C ASN A 3 27.06 1.46 -5.02
N LYS A 4 27.50 0.26 -4.59
CA LYS A 4 27.00 -1.01 -5.13
C LYS A 4 25.59 -1.30 -4.60
N ILE A 5 25.38 -1.10 -3.30
CA ILE A 5 24.05 -1.23 -2.67
C ILE A 5 23.10 -0.21 -3.28
N PHE A 6 23.52 1.05 -3.41
CA PHE A 6 22.70 2.09 -4.05
C PHE A 6 22.27 1.72 -5.47
N LYS A 7 23.21 1.26 -6.32
CA LYS A 7 22.90 0.85 -7.69
C LYS A 7 21.94 -0.35 -7.74
N GLN A 8 22.12 -1.33 -6.86
CA GLN A 8 21.24 -2.49 -6.78
C GLN A 8 19.84 -2.12 -6.32
N THR A 9 19.71 -1.30 -5.27
CA THR A 9 18.43 -0.79 -4.78
C THR A 9 17.71 0.03 -5.84
N LEU A 10 18.42 0.90 -6.57
CA LEU A 10 17.85 1.69 -7.65
C LEU A 10 17.33 0.80 -8.78
N MET A 11 18.11 -0.20 -9.21
CA MET A 11 17.72 -1.11 -10.28
C MET A 11 16.51 -1.96 -9.88
N ALA A 12 16.50 -2.50 -8.65
CA ALA A 12 15.36 -3.24 -8.11
C ALA A 12 14.10 -2.36 -8.02
N GLY A 13 14.25 -1.11 -7.58
CA GLY A 13 13.17 -0.14 -7.50
C GLY A 13 12.57 0.21 -8.87
N ILE A 14 13.40 0.42 -9.89
CA ILE A 14 12.94 0.69 -11.27
C ILE A 14 12.18 -0.51 -11.82
N ILE A 15 12.70 -1.74 -11.66
CA ILE A 15 12.04 -2.95 -12.12
C ILE A 15 10.66 -3.10 -11.44
N ALA A 16 10.61 -2.90 -10.12
CA ALA A 16 9.35 -2.97 -9.37
C ALA A 16 8.35 -1.89 -9.83
N ALA A 17 8.80 -0.65 -10.04
CA ALA A 17 7.95 0.46 -10.49
C ALA A 17 7.34 0.19 -11.87
N VAL A 18 8.14 -0.30 -12.83
CA VAL A 18 7.66 -0.64 -14.17
C VAL A 18 6.65 -1.79 -14.13
N ALA A 19 6.95 -2.84 -13.36
CA ALA A 19 6.02 -3.98 -13.21
C ALA A 19 4.68 -3.55 -12.59
N LEU A 20 4.72 -2.74 -11.52
CA LEU A 20 3.51 -2.23 -10.86
C LEU A 20 2.72 -1.29 -11.77
N MET A 21 3.40 -0.43 -12.55
CA MET A 21 2.75 0.44 -13.53
C MET A 21 1.97 -0.39 -14.55
N PHE A 22 2.58 -1.42 -15.12
CA PHE A 22 1.92 -2.30 -16.10
C PHE A 22 0.70 -3.00 -15.49
N ILE A 23 0.83 -3.52 -14.27
CA ILE A 23 -0.26 -4.17 -13.53
C ILE A 23 -1.41 -3.18 -13.31
N TYR A 24 -1.15 -2.01 -12.72
CA TYR A 24 -2.21 -1.05 -12.40
C TYR A 24 -2.90 -0.45 -13.64
N ILE A 25 -2.17 -0.20 -14.73
CA ILE A 25 -2.78 0.23 -15.99
C ILE A 25 -3.68 -0.88 -16.55
N SER A 26 -3.20 -2.13 -16.53
CA SER A 26 -3.98 -3.28 -17.02
C SER A 26 -5.26 -3.47 -16.20
N LEU A 27 -5.17 -3.43 -14.85
CA LEU A 27 -6.34 -3.53 -13.98
C LEU A 27 -7.30 -2.36 -14.20
N GLY A 28 -6.80 -1.13 -14.34
CA GLY A 28 -7.64 0.05 -14.60
C GLY A 28 -8.37 -0.06 -15.93
N TYR A 29 -7.67 -0.50 -16.98
CA TYR A 29 -8.25 -0.72 -18.30
C TYR A 29 -9.34 -1.78 -18.28
N ILE A 30 -9.07 -2.96 -17.70
CA ILE A 30 -10.04 -4.06 -17.62
C ILE A 30 -11.22 -3.67 -16.72
N GLY A 31 -10.97 -3.00 -15.59
CA GLY A 31 -12.00 -2.50 -14.69
C GLY A 31 -12.93 -1.48 -15.35
N ASN A 32 -12.40 -0.60 -16.19
CA ASN A 32 -13.20 0.36 -16.94
C ASN A 32 -14.10 -0.29 -18.01
N HIS A 33 -13.65 -1.38 -18.63
CA HIS A 33 -14.41 -2.10 -19.66
C HIS A 33 -15.40 -3.13 -19.08
N MET A 34 -15.40 -3.35 -17.76
CA MET A 34 -16.41 -4.18 -17.11
C MET A 34 -17.63 -3.35 -16.73
N ALA A 35 -18.72 -3.50 -17.50
CA ALA A 35 -20.01 -2.94 -17.13
C ALA A 35 -20.60 -3.71 -15.94
N VAL A 36 -20.67 -3.07 -14.78
CA VAL A 36 -21.38 -3.58 -13.61
C VAL A 36 -22.74 -2.88 -13.54
N SER A 37 -23.83 -3.64 -13.59
CA SER A 37 -25.18 -3.07 -13.47
C SER A 37 -25.38 -2.43 -12.10
N GLN A 38 -26.14 -1.33 -12.03
CA GLN A 38 -26.44 -0.66 -10.76
C GLN A 38 -27.12 -1.61 -9.76
N GLU A 39 -27.98 -2.51 -10.24
CA GLU A 39 -28.61 -3.55 -9.41
C GLU A 39 -27.58 -4.47 -8.76
N LYS A 40 -26.51 -4.82 -9.50
CA LYS A 40 -25.44 -5.67 -8.95
C LYS A 40 -24.63 -4.92 -7.91
N ILE A 41 -24.33 -3.64 -8.13
CA ILE A 41 -23.66 -2.79 -7.12
C ILE A 41 -24.52 -2.70 -5.86
N ALA A 42 -25.82 -2.44 -5.98
CA ALA A 42 -26.74 -2.39 -4.85
C ALA A 42 -26.77 -3.73 -4.08
N SER A 43 -26.80 -4.87 -4.79
CA SER A 43 -26.75 -6.20 -4.17
C SER A 43 -25.44 -6.48 -3.44
N LEU A 44 -24.29 -6.02 -3.97
CA LEU A 44 -22.98 -6.23 -3.35
C LEU A 44 -22.86 -5.43 -2.05
N THR A 45 -23.32 -4.17 -2.07
CA THR A 45 -23.37 -3.33 -0.87
C THR A 45 -24.30 -3.92 0.19
N ALA A 46 -25.45 -4.48 -0.21
CA ALA A 46 -26.38 -5.13 0.71
C ALA A 46 -25.84 -6.41 1.37
N ASN A 47 -24.82 -7.05 0.77
CA ASN A 47 -24.17 -8.27 1.28
C ASN A 47 -22.78 -7.99 1.89
N ASP A 48 -22.44 -6.74 2.19
CA ASP A 48 -21.13 -6.32 2.72
C ASP A 48 -19.94 -6.75 1.84
N GLN A 49 -20.15 -6.94 0.54
CA GLN A 49 -19.10 -7.35 -0.39
C GLN A 49 -18.38 -6.14 -0.99
N ASN A 50 -17.04 -6.20 -1.01
CA ASN A 50 -16.24 -5.18 -1.67
C ASN A 50 -16.35 -5.30 -3.20
N ILE A 51 -16.70 -4.19 -3.84
CA ILE A 51 -16.85 -4.10 -5.30
C ILE A 51 -15.54 -4.48 -6.01
N GLY A 52 -14.39 -4.02 -5.50
CA GLY A 52 -13.07 -4.34 -6.06
C GLY A 52 -12.77 -5.84 -6.03
N THR A 53 -12.99 -6.50 -4.89
CA THR A 53 -12.81 -7.97 -4.77
C THR A 53 -13.74 -8.73 -5.73
N TYR A 54 -14.98 -8.26 -5.87
CA TYR A 54 -15.94 -8.83 -6.82
C TYR A 54 -15.46 -8.69 -8.27
N LEU A 55 -15.00 -7.50 -8.68
CA LEU A 55 -14.44 -7.25 -10.01
C LEU A 55 -13.27 -8.19 -10.29
N LEU A 56 -12.28 -8.25 -9.40
CA LEU A 56 -11.09 -9.09 -9.58
C LEU A 56 -11.44 -10.58 -9.71
N THR A 57 -12.32 -11.07 -8.84
CA THR A 57 -12.77 -12.47 -8.88
C THR A 57 -13.57 -12.76 -10.14
N THR A 58 -14.36 -11.80 -10.62
CA THR A 58 -15.13 -11.92 -11.86
C THR A 58 -14.20 -11.92 -13.08
N MET A 59 -13.20 -11.03 -13.12
CA MET A 59 -12.17 -11.00 -14.17
C MET A 59 -11.42 -12.32 -14.25
N ALA A 60 -10.96 -12.84 -13.11
CA ALA A 60 -10.29 -14.14 -13.05
C ALA A 60 -11.20 -15.28 -13.52
N SER A 61 -12.49 -15.21 -13.17
CA SER A 61 -13.49 -16.19 -13.60
C SER A 61 -13.81 -16.12 -15.10
N VAL A 62 -13.83 -14.94 -15.69
CA VAL A 62 -14.10 -14.76 -17.13
C VAL A 62 -12.89 -15.22 -17.94
N GLY A 63 -11.67 -14.94 -17.48
CA GLY A 63 -10.45 -15.34 -18.18
C GLY A 63 -10.12 -16.84 -18.08
N PHE A 64 -10.23 -17.42 -16.88
CA PHE A 64 -9.76 -18.79 -16.59
C PHE A 64 -10.84 -19.72 -16.01
N GLY A 65 -12.11 -19.31 -16.01
CA GLY A 65 -13.19 -20.08 -15.41
C GLY A 65 -13.06 -20.21 -13.89
N THR A 66 -13.65 -21.27 -13.33
CA THR A 66 -13.61 -21.53 -11.88
C THR A 66 -12.18 -21.67 -11.34
N PHE A 67 -11.26 -22.23 -12.14
CA PHE A 67 -9.85 -22.34 -11.79
C PHE A 67 -9.20 -20.98 -11.51
N GLY A 68 -9.58 -19.95 -12.27
CA GLY A 68 -9.09 -18.58 -12.10
C GLY A 68 -9.36 -18.00 -10.71
N LYS A 69 -10.52 -18.32 -10.10
CA LYS A 69 -10.88 -17.83 -8.76
C LYS A 69 -9.93 -18.36 -7.69
N TYR A 70 -9.64 -19.67 -7.72
CA TYR A 70 -8.72 -20.30 -6.78
C TYR A 70 -7.29 -19.82 -6.99
N LEU A 71 -6.85 -19.72 -8.24
CA LEU A 71 -5.54 -19.21 -8.59
C LEU A 71 -5.33 -17.77 -8.10
N LEU A 72 -6.32 -16.89 -8.33
CA LEU A 72 -6.31 -15.52 -7.82
C LEU A 72 -6.19 -15.49 -6.30
N GLY A 73 -6.96 -16.32 -5.59
CA GLY A 73 -6.91 -16.41 -4.14
C GLY A 73 -5.51 -16.77 -3.61
N ILE A 74 -4.84 -17.75 -4.24
CA ILE A 74 -3.47 -18.15 -3.88
C ILE A 74 -2.48 -17.03 -4.15
N ILE A 75 -2.54 -16.39 -5.32
CA ILE A 75 -1.63 -15.30 -5.70
C ILE A 75 -1.77 -14.12 -4.73
N VAL A 76 -3.00 -13.70 -4.44
CA VAL A 76 -3.27 -12.58 -3.52
C VAL A 76 -2.83 -12.95 -2.11
N ALA A 77 -3.09 -14.16 -1.63
CA ALA A 77 -2.64 -14.60 -0.31
C ALA A 77 -1.12 -14.53 -0.17
N LEU A 78 -0.37 -15.03 -1.17
CA LEU A 78 1.09 -14.97 -1.17
C LEU A 78 1.62 -13.53 -1.23
N ALA A 79 1.06 -12.69 -2.11
CA ALA A 79 1.47 -11.30 -2.25
C ALA A 79 1.21 -10.47 -0.98
N CYS A 80 0.04 -10.68 -0.34
CA CYS A 80 -0.32 -10.02 0.90
C CYS A 80 0.55 -10.51 2.07
N LEU A 81 0.89 -11.80 2.13
CA LEU A 81 1.75 -12.36 3.16
C LEU A 81 3.14 -11.71 3.15
N THR A 82 3.78 -11.62 1.99
CA THR A 82 5.12 -11.01 1.89
C THR A 82 5.10 -9.53 2.26
N THR A 83 4.05 -8.80 1.88
CA THR A 83 3.90 -7.37 2.19
C THR A 83 3.67 -7.16 3.69
N ALA A 84 2.79 -7.97 4.30
CA ALA A 84 2.53 -7.93 5.73
C ALA A 84 3.80 -8.24 6.54
N CYS A 85 4.55 -9.29 6.18
CA CYS A 85 5.81 -9.61 6.83
C CYS A 85 6.83 -8.45 6.71
N GLY A 86 6.98 -7.87 5.51
CA GLY A 86 7.91 -6.74 5.30
C GLY A 86 7.57 -5.51 6.15
N LEU A 87 6.28 -5.15 6.21
CA LEU A 87 5.82 -4.01 7.01
C LEU A 87 5.96 -4.26 8.52
N VAL A 88 5.57 -5.44 9.01
CA VAL A 88 5.69 -5.77 10.43
C VAL A 88 7.15 -5.73 10.89
N VAL A 89 8.07 -6.27 10.09
CA VAL A 89 9.52 -6.21 10.38
C VAL A 89 10.01 -4.76 10.40
N ALA A 90 9.71 -3.97 9.37
CA ALA A 90 10.18 -2.59 9.25
C ALA A 90 9.67 -1.70 10.40
N VAL A 91 8.38 -1.80 10.74
CA VAL A 91 7.78 -1.00 11.82
C VAL A 91 8.32 -1.45 13.18
N SER A 92 8.49 -2.77 13.39
CA SER A 92 9.05 -3.30 14.64
C SER A 92 10.50 -2.88 14.84
N GLU A 93 11.32 -2.86 13.78
CA GLU A 93 12.69 -2.37 13.82
C GLU A 93 12.74 -0.86 14.11
N TYR A 94 11.86 -0.07 13.47
CA TYR A 94 11.74 1.37 13.72
C TYR A 94 11.42 1.67 15.20
N PHE A 95 10.41 1.02 15.77
CA PHE A 95 10.04 1.25 17.17
C PHE A 95 11.08 0.72 18.15
N HIS A 96 11.70 -0.42 17.86
CA HIS A 96 12.80 -0.94 18.68
C HIS A 96 14.00 0.02 18.70
N ARG A 97 14.31 0.69 17.58
CA ARG A 97 15.38 1.69 17.51
C ARG A 97 15.07 2.95 18.34
N ILE A 98 13.81 3.37 18.41
CA ILE A 98 13.39 4.55 19.20
C ILE A 98 13.31 4.22 20.68
N PHE A 99 12.70 3.08 21.02
CA PHE A 99 12.49 2.63 22.39
C PHE A 99 13.16 1.26 22.63
N PRO A 100 14.51 1.24 22.78
CA PRO A 100 15.28 0.00 22.87
C PRO A 100 15.03 -0.81 24.15
N ARG A 101 14.29 -0.26 25.11
CA ARG A 101 13.89 -0.96 26.34
C ARG A 101 12.95 -2.14 26.08
N ILE A 102 12.19 -2.11 24.97
CA ILE A 102 11.26 -3.18 24.60
C ILE A 102 11.91 -4.03 23.50
N SER A 103 11.86 -5.36 23.65
CA SER A 103 12.43 -6.29 22.67
C SER A 103 11.69 -6.22 21.33
N TYR A 104 12.44 -6.28 20.22
CA TYR A 104 11.90 -6.40 18.86
C TYR A 104 10.80 -7.47 18.74
N LYS A 105 10.97 -8.62 19.40
CA LYS A 105 9.98 -9.72 19.35
C LYS A 105 8.61 -9.31 19.90
N ILE A 106 8.59 -8.44 20.91
CA ILE A 106 7.36 -7.95 21.52
C ILE A 106 6.63 -7.04 20.53
N TYR A 107 7.35 -6.15 19.83
CA TYR A 107 6.75 -5.30 18.80
C TYR A 107 6.13 -6.11 17.66
N VAL A 108 6.84 -7.14 17.17
CA VAL A 108 6.33 -8.03 16.12
C VAL A 108 5.01 -8.69 16.54
N ILE A 109 4.93 -9.22 17.77
CA ILE A 109 3.72 -9.85 18.29
C ILE A 109 2.58 -8.82 18.41
N ILE A 110 2.85 -7.64 18.96
CA ILE A 110 1.85 -6.58 19.12
C ILE A 110 1.25 -6.17 17.76
N PHE A 111 2.09 -5.83 16.79
CA PHE A 111 1.60 -5.40 15.48
C PHE A 111 0.89 -6.52 14.72
N THR A 112 1.31 -7.77 14.89
CA THR A 112 0.62 -8.92 14.31
C THR A 112 -0.76 -9.11 14.94
N LEU A 113 -0.88 -9.02 16.26
CA LEU A 113 -2.16 -9.14 16.97
C LEU A 113 -3.12 -8.00 16.60
N ILE A 114 -2.63 -6.76 16.54
CA ILE A 114 -3.43 -5.62 16.08
C ILE A 114 -3.93 -5.85 14.65
N SER A 115 -3.03 -6.26 13.74
CA SER A 115 -3.40 -6.56 12.35
C SER A 115 -4.43 -7.69 12.26
N PHE A 116 -4.32 -8.70 13.12
CA PHE A 116 -5.28 -9.80 13.21
C PHE A 116 -6.67 -9.31 13.66
N ILE A 117 -6.73 -8.44 14.67
CA ILE A 117 -8.01 -7.85 15.12
C ILE A 117 -8.64 -7.01 14.00
N LEU A 118 -7.84 -6.18 13.32
CA LEU A 118 -8.32 -5.35 12.20
C LEU A 118 -8.80 -6.20 11.02
N ALA A 119 -8.10 -7.29 10.70
CA ALA A 119 -8.46 -8.19 9.60
C ALA A 119 -9.84 -8.84 9.78
N ASN A 120 -10.30 -9.02 11.03
CA ASN A 120 -11.63 -9.56 11.33
C ASN A 120 -12.78 -8.56 11.10
N GLN A 121 -12.51 -7.26 10.91
CA GLN A 121 -13.55 -6.22 10.72
C GLN A 121 -14.09 -6.11 9.29
N GLY A 122 -13.54 -6.89 8.35
CA GLY A 122 -13.91 -6.87 6.94
C GLY A 122 -13.20 -5.78 6.12
N LEU A 123 -13.02 -6.05 4.82
CA LEU A 123 -12.21 -5.23 3.91
C LEU A 123 -12.76 -3.81 3.76
N ASN A 124 -14.08 -3.63 3.64
CA ASN A 124 -14.70 -2.32 3.46
C ASN A 124 -14.45 -1.39 4.67
N SER A 125 -14.60 -1.92 5.89
CA SER A 125 -14.34 -1.18 7.13
C SER A 125 -12.88 -0.74 7.21
N VAL A 126 -11.95 -1.66 6.93
CA VAL A 126 -10.50 -1.38 6.97
C VAL A 126 -10.13 -0.31 5.93
N ILE A 127 -10.68 -0.39 4.71
CA ILE A 127 -10.45 0.63 3.67
C ILE A 127 -10.99 1.98 4.12
N THR A 128 -12.24 2.07 4.56
CA THR A 128 -12.87 3.34 4.97
C THR A 128 -12.12 4.01 6.12
N MET A 129 -11.59 3.24 7.08
CA MET A 129 -10.74 3.78 8.15
C MET A 129 -9.35 4.19 7.64
N SER A 130 -8.79 3.47 6.66
CA SER A 130 -7.43 3.72 6.17
C SER A 130 -7.37 4.89 5.19
N VAL A 131 -8.40 5.11 4.37
CA VAL A 131 -8.47 6.22 3.40
C VAL A 131 -8.14 7.58 4.01
N PRO A 132 -8.76 8.05 5.11
CA PRO A 132 -8.45 9.37 5.68
C PRO A 132 -7.00 9.44 6.18
N VAL A 133 -6.48 8.36 6.76
CA VAL A 133 -5.08 8.29 7.22
C VAL A 133 -4.12 8.39 6.02
N LEU A 134 -4.38 7.62 4.96
CA LEU A 134 -3.57 7.63 3.74
C LEU A 134 -3.61 8.98 3.03
N SER A 135 -4.77 9.64 2.99
CA SER A 135 -4.92 10.97 2.38
C SER A 135 -4.04 12.03 3.04
N ILE A 136 -3.78 11.92 4.35
CA ILE A 136 -2.86 12.81 5.06
C ILE A 136 -1.40 12.36 4.87
N VAL A 137 -1.13 11.06 4.98
CA VAL A 137 0.24 10.53 4.96
C VAL A 137 0.87 10.59 3.56
N TYR A 138 0.10 10.35 2.49
CA TYR A 138 0.62 10.30 1.12
C TYR A 138 1.24 11.62 0.65
N PRO A 139 0.56 12.78 0.76
CA PRO A 139 1.17 14.06 0.37
C PRO A 139 2.45 14.36 1.15
N ILE A 140 2.47 14.10 2.47
CA ILE A 140 3.63 14.31 3.33
C ILE A 140 4.81 13.42 2.92
N ALA A 141 4.56 12.13 2.67
CA ALA A 141 5.59 11.19 2.26
C ALA A 141 6.16 11.53 0.87
N ILE A 142 5.29 11.78 -0.12
CA ILE A 142 5.69 12.09 -1.49
C ILE A 142 6.54 13.37 -1.52
N THR A 143 6.11 14.41 -0.81
CA THR A 143 6.85 15.69 -0.76
C THR A 143 8.18 15.55 -0.05
N SER A 144 8.24 14.80 1.05
CA SER A 144 9.49 14.49 1.75
C SER A 144 10.48 13.76 0.83
N VAL A 145 10.03 12.73 0.10
CA VAL A 145 10.86 12.00 -0.85
C VAL A 145 11.35 12.91 -1.98
N LEU A 146 10.45 13.74 -2.55
CA LEU A 146 10.78 14.65 -3.64
C LEU A 146 11.81 15.70 -3.20
N LEU A 147 11.69 16.23 -1.99
CA LEU A 147 12.65 17.19 -1.43
C LEU A 147 14.01 16.56 -1.14
N ILE A 148 14.05 15.33 -0.62
CA ILE A 148 15.31 14.59 -0.43
C ILE A 148 16.00 14.36 -1.78
N LEU A 149 15.22 13.99 -2.81
CA LEU A 149 15.74 13.81 -4.16
C LEU A 149 16.25 15.12 -4.75
N LEU A 150 15.51 16.23 -4.60
CA LEU A 150 15.88 17.54 -5.13
C LEU A 150 17.13 18.11 -4.45
N ALA A 151 17.27 17.93 -3.14
CA ALA A 151 18.45 18.38 -2.40
C ALA A 151 19.74 17.67 -2.79
N ARG A 152 19.63 16.50 -3.45
CA ARG A 152 20.79 15.84 -4.05
C ARG A 152 21.29 16.56 -5.31
N PHE A 153 20.41 17.27 -6.03
CA PHE A 153 20.75 18.00 -7.25
C PHE A 153 21.03 19.49 -6.99
N VAL A 154 20.36 20.09 -6.01
CA VAL A 154 20.53 21.49 -5.62
C VAL A 154 20.86 21.55 -4.12
N PRO A 155 22.06 22.03 -3.71
CA PRO A 155 22.40 22.15 -2.30
C PRO A 155 21.47 23.18 -1.65
N THR A 156 20.44 22.68 -0.99
CA THR A 156 19.41 23.48 -0.33
C THR A 156 19.60 23.39 1.17
N LYS A 157 19.49 24.53 1.86
CA LYS A 157 19.56 24.58 3.33
C LYS A 157 18.41 23.74 3.91
N PRO A 158 18.59 23.05 5.06
CA PRO A 158 17.55 22.20 5.66
C PRO A 158 16.21 22.93 5.91
N ILE A 159 16.26 24.25 6.11
CA ILE A 159 15.07 25.10 6.27
C ILE A 159 14.22 25.17 4.98
N ALA A 160 14.84 25.17 3.79
CA ALA A 160 14.11 25.19 2.52
C ALA A 160 13.39 23.86 2.22
N GLN A 161 13.80 22.76 2.85
CA GLN A 161 13.14 21.46 2.74
C GLN A 161 12.01 21.28 3.76
N GLN A 162 12.04 21.96 4.90
CA GLN A 162 11.00 21.80 5.93
C GLN A 162 9.72 22.59 5.62
N ILE A 163 9.83 23.73 4.92
CA ILE A 163 8.69 24.60 4.59
C ILE A 163 7.65 23.91 3.69
N PRO A 164 8.02 23.21 2.59
CA PRO A 164 7.03 22.56 1.72
C PRO A 164 6.34 21.38 2.41
N VAL A 165 7.06 20.62 3.23
CA VAL A 165 6.47 19.54 4.04
C VAL A 165 5.47 20.10 5.04
N ALA A 166 5.81 21.19 5.74
CA ALA A 166 4.92 21.85 6.69
C ALA A 166 3.65 22.39 5.99
N ILE A 167 3.78 23.05 4.83
CA ILE A 167 2.65 23.55 4.06
C ILE A 167 1.74 22.42 3.59
N VAL A 168 2.32 21.34 3.05
CA VAL A 168 1.52 20.20 2.55
C VAL A 168 0.86 19.45 3.69
N SER A 169 1.51 19.37 4.85
CA SER A 169 0.90 18.84 6.08
C SER A 169 -0.32 19.66 6.49
N ILE A 170 -0.21 20.99 6.49
CA ILE A 170 -1.32 21.91 6.82
C ILE A 170 -2.47 21.78 5.81
N VAL A 171 -2.16 21.74 4.52
CA VAL A 171 -3.17 21.61 3.45
C VAL A 171 -3.85 20.24 3.43
N SER A 172 -3.16 19.17 3.83
CA SER A 172 -3.76 17.83 3.87
C SER A 172 -4.67 17.60 5.10
N ILE A 173 -4.55 18.45 6.12
CA ILE A 173 -5.36 18.40 7.36
C ILE A 173 -6.61 19.30 7.24
N LEU A 174 -6.55 20.37 6.45
CA LEU A 174 -7.67 21.27 6.12
C LEU A 174 -8.65 20.64 5.14
#